data_AF-A0A7J9R2J0-F1
#
_entry.id   AF-A0A7J9R2J0-F1
#
_cell.length_a   1.000
_cell.length_b   1.000
_cell.length_c   1.000
_cell.angle_alpha   90.00
_cell.angle_beta   90.00
_cell.angle_gamma   90.00
#
_symmetry.space_group_name_H-M   'P 1'
#
loop_
_entity.id
_entity.type
_entity.pdbx_description
1 polymer ?
#
loop_
_entity_poly.entity_id
_entity_poly.type
_entity_poly.pdbx_seq_one_letter_code
_entity_poly.pdbx_strand_id
1 'polypeptide(L)'
;MEIRQTPLSLLQKRSKMVFLSGSILASIGILLVTVGGSWDITNHLLNKPETFFSPPHAMMYSGVAIGLIGSAISLLGYRNLQDSKEVFRLPLRLKFLGIFLLVGAGPFDFVWHSNFGL
;
A
#
# COMPACT_ATOMS: atom_id res chain seq x y z
N MET A 1 6.18 37.92 -19.30
CA MET A 1 6.43 36.54 -19.75
C MET A 1 5.29 35.68 -19.24
N GLU A 2 4.32 35.40 -20.09
CA GLU A 2 3.10 34.68 -19.73
C GLU A 2 3.35 33.19 -19.91
N ILE A 3 3.29 32.41 -18.82
CA ILE A 3 3.43 30.95 -18.88
C ILE A 3 2.15 30.39 -19.49
N ARG A 4 2.14 30.19 -20.81
CA ARG A 4 1.02 29.56 -21.51
C ARG A 4 0.95 28.09 -21.08
N GLN A 5 0.06 27.75 -20.15
CA GLN A 5 -0.22 26.37 -19.79
C GLN A 5 -0.93 25.67 -20.95
N THR A 6 -0.23 24.75 -21.62
CA THR A 6 -0.85 23.89 -22.63
C THR A 6 -1.76 22.86 -21.96
N PRO A 7 -2.99 22.64 -22.45
CA PRO A 7 -3.90 21.66 -21.86
C PRO A 7 -3.30 20.24 -21.96
N LEU A 8 -3.41 19.48 -20.87
CA LEU A 8 -2.93 18.08 -20.81
C LEU A 8 -3.57 17.25 -21.93
N SER A 9 -2.74 16.48 -22.63
CA SER A 9 -3.21 15.51 -23.61
C SER A 9 -4.12 14.46 -22.95
N LEU A 10 -5.00 13.84 -23.73
CA LEU A 10 -5.89 12.77 -23.24
C LEU A 10 -5.11 11.65 -22.55
N LEU A 11 -3.94 11.29 -23.09
CA LEU A 11 -3.05 10.30 -22.50
C LEU A 11 -2.57 10.73 -21.11
N GLN A 12 -2.17 11.99 -20.93
CA GLN A 12 -1.76 12.51 -19.63
C GLN A 12 -2.93 12.48 -18.62
N LYS A 13 -4.14 12.88 -19.03
CA LYS A 13 -5.34 12.84 -18.17
C LYS A 13 -5.65 11.41 -17.72
N ARG A 14 -5.64 10.44 -18.65
CA ARG A 14 -5.84 9.01 -18.34
C ARG A 14 -4.77 8.47 -17.40
N SER A 15 -3.51 8.82 -17.63
CA SER A 15 -2.38 8.38 -16.81
C SER A 15 -2.48 8.90 -15.37
N LYS A 16 -2.92 10.15 -15.19
CA LYS A 16 -3.22 10.72 -13.87
C LYS A 16 -4.36 9.97 -13.18
N MET A 17 -5.46 9.68 -13.90
CA MET A 17 -6.56 8.90 -13.34
C MET A 17 -6.11 7.51 -12.90
N VAL A 18 -5.37 6.78 -13.74
CA VAL A 18 -4.81 5.47 -13.37
C VAL A 18 -3.90 5.57 -12.16
N PHE A 19 -3.03 6.58 -12.10
CA PHE A 19 -2.16 6.81 -10.95
C PHE A 19 -2.98 6.98 -9.65
N LEU A 20 -4.02 7.81 -9.69
CA LEU A 20 -4.88 8.12 -8.57
C LEU A 20 -5.72 6.91 -8.15
N SER A 21 -6.31 6.18 -9.10
CA SER A 21 -7.06 4.94 -8.81
C SER A 21 -6.18 3.91 -8.11
N GLY A 22 -4.95 3.70 -8.59
CA GLY A 22 -3.98 2.84 -7.90
C GLY A 22 -3.62 3.36 -6.51
N SER A 23 -3.56 4.68 -6.33
CA SER A 23 -3.23 5.29 -5.04
C SER A 23 -4.35 5.10 -4.03
N ILE A 24 -5.61 5.28 -4.45
CA ILE A 24 -6.78 5.01 -3.63
C ILE A 24 -6.82 3.54 -3.22
N LEU A 25 -6.59 2.62 -4.16
CA LEU A 25 -6.55 1.19 -3.86
C LEU A 25 -5.44 0.85 -2.87
N ALA A 26 -4.25 1.44 -3.05
CA ALA A 26 -3.15 1.27 -2.10
C ALA A 26 -3.54 1.76 -0.69
N SER A 27 -4.19 2.92 -0.58
CA SER A 27 -4.66 3.45 0.70
C SER A 27 -5.72 2.56 1.36
N ILE A 28 -6.62 1.95 0.58
CA ILE A 28 -7.57 0.94 1.10
C ILE A 28 -6.80 -0.26 1.67
N GLY A 29 -5.77 -0.73 0.96
CA GLY A 29 -4.90 -1.79 1.46
C GLY A 29 -4.25 -1.45 2.81
N ILE A 30 -3.70 -0.24 2.94
CA ILE A 30 -3.12 0.25 4.20
C ILE A 30 -4.18 0.32 5.31
N LEU A 31 -5.39 0.80 5.01
CA LEU A 31 -6.48 0.83 5.99
C LEU A 31 -6.80 -0.57 6.51
N LEU A 32 -6.89 -1.56 5.62
CA LEU A 32 -7.15 -2.96 6.01
C LEU A 32 -6.03 -3.54 6.88
N VAL A 33 -4.77 -3.24 6.57
CA VAL A 33 -3.64 -3.64 7.42
C VAL A 33 -3.74 -3.00 8.80
N THR A 34 -3.99 -1.70 8.90
CA THR A 34 -4.05 -0.99 10.18
C THR A 34 -5.21 -1.50 11.03
N VAL A 35 -6.38 -1.71 10.43
CA VAL A 35 -7.54 -2.27 11.15
C VAL A 35 -7.27 -3.72 11.55
N GLY A 36 -6.70 -4.53 10.65
CA GLY A 36 -6.34 -5.92 10.91
C GLY A 36 -5.31 -6.05 12.04
N GLY A 37 -4.26 -5.23 12.04
CA GLY A 37 -3.27 -5.21 13.12
C GLY A 37 -3.83 -4.73 14.46
N SER A 38 -4.74 -3.75 14.44
CA SER A 38 -5.46 -3.32 15.66
C SER A 38 -6.34 -4.44 16.22
N TRP A 39 -7.00 -5.18 15.33
CA TRP A 39 -7.77 -6.36 15.69
C TRP A 39 -6.86 -7.47 16.21
N ASP A 40 -5.70 -7.69 15.61
CA ASP A 40 -4.75 -8.72 15.99
C ASP A 40 -4.22 -8.52 17.42
N ILE A 41 -3.88 -7.28 17.79
CA ILE A 41 -3.53 -6.92 19.18
C ILE A 41 -4.65 -7.33 20.15
N THR A 42 -5.90 -7.03 19.81
CA THR A 42 -7.06 -7.39 20.67
C THR A 42 -7.28 -8.90 20.70
N ASN A 43 -7.10 -9.57 19.57
CA ASN A 43 -7.20 -11.01 19.46
C ASN A 43 -6.15 -11.70 20.34
N HIS A 44 -4.92 -11.18 20.39
CA HIS A 44 -3.86 -11.68 21.26
C HIS A 44 -4.19 -11.61 22.76
N LEU A 45 -4.99 -10.63 23.16
CA LEU A 45 -5.42 -10.49 24.55
C LEU A 45 -6.55 -11.46 24.90
N LEU A 46 -7.47 -11.71 23.95
CA LEU A 46 -8.74 -12.38 24.24
C LEU A 46 -8.82 -13.85 23.80
N ASN A 47 -8.06 -14.26 22.77
CA ASN A 47 -8.24 -15.55 22.11
C ASN A 47 -6.95 -16.38 22.10
N LYS A 48 -6.74 -17.18 23.15
CA LYS A 48 -5.64 -18.15 23.29
C LYS A 48 -6.16 -19.59 23.19
N PRO A 49 -5.42 -20.53 22.59
CA PRO A 49 -4.13 -20.34 21.92
C PRO A 49 -4.29 -19.71 20.54
N GLU A 50 -3.28 -18.96 20.13
CA GLU A 50 -3.24 -18.29 18.83
C GLU A 50 -2.35 -19.00 17.83
N THR A 51 -2.64 -18.75 16.56
CA THR A 51 -1.85 -19.25 15.44
C THR A 51 -1.53 -18.09 14.51
N PHE A 52 -0.42 -18.20 13.78
CA PHE A 52 0.01 -17.21 12.80
C PHE A 52 -1.05 -16.98 11.70
N PHE A 53 -1.85 -18.00 11.38
CA PHE A 53 -2.98 -17.88 10.45
C PHE A 53 -4.28 -17.64 11.23
N SER A 54 -4.52 -16.38 11.57
CA SER A 54 -5.72 -15.94 12.29
C SER A 54 -6.65 -15.08 11.40
N PRO A 55 -7.93 -14.89 11.77
CA PRO A 55 -8.80 -13.95 11.05
C PRO A 55 -8.25 -12.51 10.95
N PRO A 56 -7.67 -11.92 12.03
CA PRO A 56 -6.96 -10.64 11.91
C PRO A 56 -5.80 -10.66 10.90
N HIS A 57 -4.96 -11.70 10.93
CA HIS A 57 -3.88 -11.87 9.96
C HIS A 57 -4.39 -11.98 8.52
N ALA A 58 -5.48 -12.72 8.29
CA ALA A 58 -6.10 -12.82 6.98
C ALA A 58 -6.56 -11.44 6.46
N MET A 59 -7.12 -10.60 7.32
CA MET A 59 -7.46 -9.22 6.99
C MET A 59 -6.22 -8.41 6.65
N MET A 60 -5.15 -8.52 7.44
CA MET A 60 -3.87 -7.85 7.15
C MET A 60 -3.29 -8.30 5.80
N TYR A 61 -3.22 -9.60 5.53
CA TYR A 61 -2.71 -10.15 4.27
C TYR A 61 -3.52 -9.67 3.07
N SER A 62 -4.84 -9.58 3.20
CA SER A 62 -5.69 -9.01 2.16
C SER A 62 -5.34 -7.53 1.91
N GLY A 63 -5.08 -6.77 2.97
CA GLY A 63 -4.62 -5.39 2.90
C GLY A 63 -3.26 -5.25 2.22
N VAL A 64 -2.29 -6.12 2.53
CA VAL A 64 -0.98 -6.17 1.85
C VAL A 64 -1.16 -6.44 0.36
N ALA A 65 -1.96 -7.45 -0.01
CA ALA A 65 -2.22 -7.79 -1.40
C ALA A 65 -2.87 -6.63 -2.18
N ILE A 66 -3.90 -6.01 -1.60
CA ILE A 66 -4.57 -4.83 -2.18
C ILE A 66 -3.59 -3.65 -2.30
N GLY A 67 -2.75 -3.43 -1.28
CA GLY A 67 -1.69 -2.43 -1.25
C GLY A 67 -0.68 -2.57 -2.40
N LEU A 68 -0.22 -3.81 -2.62
CA LEU A 68 0.68 -4.18 -3.73
C LEU A 68 0.04 -3.92 -5.09
N ILE A 69 -1.21 -4.39 -5.29
CA ILE A 69 -1.94 -4.20 -6.54
C ILE A 69 -2.14 -2.71 -6.83
N GLY A 70 -2.59 -1.93 -5.84
CA GLY A 70 -2.76 -0.48 -5.97
C GLY A 70 -1.45 0.22 -6.33
N SER A 71 -0.34 -0.18 -5.70
CA SER A 71 0.98 0.38 -5.98
C SER A 71 1.48 0.06 -7.38
N ALA A 72 1.24 -1.16 -7.86
CA ALA A 72 1.53 -1.56 -9.24
C ALA A 72 0.72 -0.74 -10.26
N ILE A 73 -0.60 -0.57 -10.03
CA ILE A 73 -1.46 0.26 -10.88
C ILE A 73 -0.96 1.72 -10.89
N SER A 74 -0.57 2.27 -9.74
CA SER A 74 0.00 3.62 -9.69
C SER A 74 1.28 3.74 -10.50
N LEU A 75 2.16 2.74 -10.48
CA LEU A 75 3.37 2.73 -11.30
C LEU A 75 3.05 2.74 -12.80
N LEU A 76 2.03 2.01 -13.24
CA LEU A 76 1.57 2.02 -14.63
C LEU A 76 1.09 3.41 -15.05
N GLY A 77 0.31 4.08 -14.20
CA GLY A 77 -0.10 5.48 -14.42
C GLY A 77 1.10 6.42 -14.47
N TYR A 78 2.07 6.24 -13.58
CA TYR A 78 3.27 7.08 -13.49
C TYR A 78 4.15 7.05 -14.74
N ARG A 79 4.30 5.88 -15.38
CA ARG A 79 5.20 5.70 -16.55
C ARG A 79 4.88 6.64 -17.71
N ASN A 80 3.61 7.03 -17.85
CA ASN A 80 3.13 7.86 -18.93
C ASN A 80 2.95 9.34 -18.55
N LEU A 81 3.27 9.73 -17.30
CA LEU A 81 3.30 11.13 -16.89
C LEU A 81 4.54 11.79 -17.49
N GLN A 82 4.37 12.85 -18.27
CA GLN A 82 5.48 13.66 -18.81
C GLN A 82 5.68 14.86 -17.89
N ASP A 83 4.93 15.95 -18.13
CA ASP A 83 5.12 17.23 -17.43
C ASP A 83 4.87 17.16 -15.92
N SER A 84 4.06 16.20 -15.46
CA SER A 84 3.73 16.04 -14.04
C SER A 84 4.59 15.00 -13.30
N LYS A 85 5.56 14.37 -13.98
CA LYS A 85 6.31 13.22 -13.44
C LYS A 85 7.10 13.56 -12.17
N GLU A 86 7.66 14.76 -12.08
CA GLU A 86 8.41 15.23 -10.91
C GLU A 86 7.50 15.36 -9.68
N VAL A 87 6.29 15.88 -9.86
CA VAL A 87 5.30 16.06 -8.78
C VAL A 87 4.93 14.73 -8.14
N PHE A 88 4.81 13.67 -8.94
CA PHE A 88 4.42 12.33 -8.46
C PHE A 88 5.61 11.44 -8.08
N ARG A 89 6.86 11.88 -8.27
CA ARG A 89 8.07 11.08 -8.01
C ARG A 89 8.21 10.73 -6.53
N LEU A 90 8.13 11.72 -5.65
CA LEU A 90 8.26 11.50 -4.20
C LEU A 90 7.12 10.63 -3.64
N PRO A 91 5.83 10.91 -3.94
CA PRO A 91 4.73 10.04 -3.52
C PRO A 91 4.90 8.58 -3.95
N LEU A 92 5.38 8.35 -5.17
CA LEU A 92 5.62 7.00 -5.67
C LEU A 92 6.76 6.31 -4.90
N ARG A 93 7.87 6.99 -4.64
CA ARG A 93 9.00 6.45 -3.85
C ARG A 93 8.57 6.06 -2.44
N LEU A 94 7.84 6.94 -1.75
CA LEU A 94 7.33 6.67 -0.40
C LEU A 94 6.38 5.47 -0.39
N LYS A 95 5.51 5.37 -1.39
CA LYS A 95 4.60 4.22 -1.53
C LYS A 95 5.37 2.91 -1.69
N PHE A 96 6.37 2.85 -2.55
CA PHE A 96 7.18 1.63 -2.72
C PHE A 96 7.99 1.29 -1.48
N LEU A 97 8.57 2.27 -0.81
CA LEU A 97 9.26 2.05 0.46
C LEU A 97 8.30 1.49 1.52
N GLY A 98 7.11 2.07 1.65
CA GLY A 98 6.08 1.60 2.59
C GLY A 98 5.64 0.17 2.29
N ILE A 99 5.38 -0.17 1.03
CA ILE A 99 5.02 -1.54 0.62
C ILE A 99 6.15 -2.52 0.89
N PHE A 100 7.40 -2.14 0.62
CA PHE A 100 8.56 -2.99 0.93
C PHE A 100 8.64 -3.31 2.42
N LEU A 101 8.52 -2.29 3.27
CA LEU A 101 8.50 -2.46 4.73
C LEU A 101 7.33 -3.32 5.18
N LEU A 102 6.14 -3.10 4.60
CA LEU A 102 4.92 -3.84 4.93
C LEU A 102 5.01 -5.33 4.58
N VAL A 103 5.56 -5.68 3.42
CA VAL A 103 5.79 -7.08 3.04
C VAL A 103 6.83 -7.73 3.95
N GLY A 104 7.86 -6.98 4.36
CA GLY A 104 8.87 -7.46 5.30
C GLY A 104 8.37 -7.65 6.74
N ALA A 105 7.31 -6.94 7.14
CA ALA A 105 6.76 -7.02 8.49
C ALA A 105 6.24 -8.43 8.82
N GLY A 106 5.57 -9.12 7.89
CA GLY A 106 5.01 -10.45 8.13
C GLY A 106 6.05 -11.52 8.47
N PRO A 107 7.13 -11.70 7.67
CA PRO A 107 8.21 -12.61 8.02
C PRO A 107 8.93 -12.24 9.32
N PHE A 108 9.11 -10.94 9.59
CA PHE A 108 9.72 -10.48 10.84
C PHE A 108 8.86 -10.85 12.05
N ASP A 109 7.55 -10.63 11.95
CA ASP A 109 6.54 -11.02 12.94
C ASP A 109 6.54 -12.53 13.20
N PHE A 110 6.53 -13.34 12.15
CA PHE A 110 6.62 -14.81 12.27
C PHE A 110 7.88 -15.26 13.02
N VAL A 111 9.04 -14.69 12.64
CA VAL A 111 10.33 -15.03 13.27
C VAL A 111 10.32 -14.60 14.73
N TRP A 112 9.78 -13.42 15.05
CA TRP A 112 9.65 -12.95 16.43
C TRP A 112 8.85 -13.93 17.27
N HIS A 113 7.63 -14.26 16.84
CA HIS A 113 6.75 -15.14 17.59
C HIS A 113 7.28 -16.57 17.72
N SER A 114 8.02 -17.06 16.72
CA SER A 114 8.65 -18.38 16.77
C SER A 114 9.78 -18.48 17.79
N ASN A 115 10.48 -17.38 18.07
CA ASN A 115 11.64 -17.37 18.97
C ASN A 115 11.31 -16.88 20.39
N PHE A 116 10.38 -15.92 20.51
CA PHE A 116 10.12 -15.22 21.76
C PHE A 116 8.70 -15.44 22.30
N GLY A 117 7.80 -16.03 21.50
CA GLY A 117 6.38 -16.10 21.83
C GLY A 117 5.68 -14.75 21.59
N LEU A 118 4.56 -14.54 22.28
CA LEU A 118 3.89 -13.24 22.35
C LEU A 118 4.43 -12.39 23.50
#